data_AF-A0A0D2P741-F1
#
_entry.id   AF-A0A0D2P741-F1
#
_cell.length_a   1.000
_cell.length_b   1.000
_cell.length_c   1.000
_cell.angle_alpha   90.00
_cell.angle_beta   90.00
_cell.angle_gamma   90.00
#
_symmetry.space_group_name_H-M   'P 1'
#
loop_
_entity.id
_entity.type
_entity.pdbx_description
1 polymer ?
#
loop_
_entity_poly.entity_id
_entity_poly.type
_entity_poly.pdbx_seq_one_letter_code
_entity_poly.pdbx_strand_id
1 'polypeptide(L)'
;MAEHPFQPLKPAVLPESEHAMEEFAEFLRQEAINPPKVNELFKIPEGLSLAWQGVFDGVAGYYERQSTNNRLNLISLEKRSWIMEDENLSEFEMLSTATRMKEKGNEEFRKGNLVQAQVLYVSAVATFPTPDVMNNLAACCLRLNQYDKAEKFATEALDMHLFTNSLSAAKAYFRRSTARLHLADFSGALEDVKAAQELNPGEQSIKDLLQNAMSLNEAVKTPTDVADYLRKHLNDTTYTMTFAEGLSHIAKSGMGYIRLPLAVQEDMKNTVGAISF
;
A
#
# COMPACT_ATOMS: atom_id res chain seq x y z
N MET A 1 -8.80 31.61 -15.91
CA MET A 1 -7.76 31.39 -14.90
C MET A 1 -8.48 31.36 -13.57
N ALA A 2 -8.79 30.18 -13.04
CA ALA A 2 -9.47 30.05 -11.76
C ALA A 2 -8.42 29.69 -10.71
N GLU A 3 -8.22 30.60 -9.77
CA GLU A 3 -7.26 30.48 -8.68
C GLU A 3 -7.66 29.33 -7.75
N HIS A 4 -6.70 28.45 -7.44
CA HIS A 4 -6.84 27.41 -6.43
C HIS A 4 -7.01 28.04 -5.05
N PRO A 5 -8.05 27.71 -4.26
CA PRO A 5 -8.14 28.15 -2.88
C PRO A 5 -7.40 27.15 -2.00
N PHE A 6 -6.08 27.08 -2.12
CA PHE A 6 -5.30 26.65 -0.96
C PHE A 6 -5.29 27.83 0.00
N GLN A 7 -6.25 27.84 0.95
CA GLN A 7 -6.11 28.75 2.08
C GLN A 7 -4.75 28.46 2.72
N PRO A 8 -3.90 29.49 2.93
CA PRO A 8 -2.67 29.29 3.67
C PRO A 8 -3.05 28.70 5.02
N LEU A 9 -2.38 27.60 5.40
CA LEU A 9 -2.46 27.07 6.75
C LEU A 9 -2.30 28.26 7.70
N LYS A 10 -3.28 28.48 8.58
CA LYS A 10 -3.12 29.47 9.65
C LYS A 10 -1.75 29.20 10.28
N PRO A 11 -0.88 30.23 10.43
CA PRO A 11 0.41 30.02 11.07
C PRO A 11 0.14 29.32 12.40
N ALA A 12 0.81 28.19 12.62
CA ALA A 12 0.73 27.50 13.89
C ALA A 12 1.10 28.54 14.95
N VAL A 13 0.13 28.89 15.81
CA VAL A 13 0.38 29.78 16.93
C VAL A 13 1.28 28.96 17.85
N LEU A 14 2.57 29.28 17.85
CA LEU A 14 3.49 28.71 18.82
C LEU A 14 2.94 29.03 20.21
N PRO A 15 2.95 28.07 21.14
CA PRO A 15 2.42 28.31 22.48
C PRO A 15 3.06 29.57 23.08
N GLU A 16 2.25 30.58 23.38
CA GLU A 16 2.74 31.94 23.69
C GLU A 16 3.39 32.04 25.08
N SER A 17 3.30 30.99 25.91
CA SER A 17 3.86 30.93 27.25
C SER A 17 4.92 29.82 27.39
N GLU A 18 5.94 30.09 28.21
CA GLU A 18 6.97 29.11 28.61
C GLU A 18 6.34 27.82 29.14
N HIS A 19 5.25 27.95 29.89
CA HIS A 19 4.46 26.83 30.40
C HIS A 19 3.89 25.93 29.29
N ALA A 20 3.32 26.51 28.23
CA ALA A 20 2.73 25.72 27.15
C ALA A 20 3.81 25.07 26.25
N MET A 21 5.01 25.68 26.16
CA MET A 21 6.18 25.03 25.55
C MET A 21 6.71 23.87 26.41
N GLU A 22 6.67 23.99 27.74
CA GLU A 22 7.03 22.90 28.65
C GLU A 22 6.03 21.74 28.57
N GLU A 23 4.72 22.02 28.51
CA GLU A 23 3.67 21.02 28.30
C GLU A 23 3.83 20.29 26.96
N PHE A 24 4.10 21.04 25.89
CA PHE A 24 4.38 20.45 24.57
C PHE A 24 5.65 19.59 24.59
N ALA A 25 6.72 20.06 25.24
CA ALA A 25 7.95 19.29 25.39
C ALA A 25 7.74 18.02 26.24
N GLU A 26 6.91 18.10 27.28
CA GLU A 26 6.54 16.94 28.10
C GLU A 26 5.69 15.96 27.30
N PHE A 27 4.73 16.43 26.52
CA PHE A 27 3.96 15.60 25.58
C PHE A 27 4.88 14.85 24.62
N LEU A 28 5.84 15.52 23.97
CA LEU A 28 6.80 14.87 23.08
C LEU A 28 7.68 13.84 23.80
N ARG A 29 8.06 14.10 25.06
CA ARG A 29 8.81 13.14 25.90
C ARG A 29 7.95 11.92 26.23
N GLN A 30 6.70 12.12 26.62
CA GLN A 30 5.77 11.03 26.93
C GLN A 30 5.47 10.19 25.69
N GLU A 31 5.26 10.79 24.52
CA GLU A 31 5.10 10.04 23.27
C GLU A 31 6.35 9.24 22.88
N ALA A 32 7.55 9.76 23.19
CA ALA A 32 8.79 9.03 22.94
C ALA A 32 8.93 7.79 23.84
N ILE A 33 8.38 7.83 25.06
CA ILE A 33 8.46 6.76 26.05
C ILE A 33 7.29 5.76 25.89
N ASN A 34 6.09 6.27 25.63
CA ASN A 34 4.84 5.54 25.55
C ASN A 34 4.03 6.03 24.35
N PRO A 35 4.42 5.63 23.13
CA PRO A 35 3.70 6.02 21.93
C PRO A 35 2.28 5.42 21.91
N PRO A 36 1.33 6.04 21.19
CA PRO A 36 -0.03 5.51 21.09
C PRO A 36 -0.04 4.13 20.46
N LYS A 37 -1.04 3.33 20.82
CA LYS A 37 -1.21 1.97 20.32
C LYS A 37 -2.10 1.95 19.09
N VAL A 38 -1.91 0.95 18.23
CA VAL A 38 -2.70 0.80 17.00
C VAL A 38 -4.20 0.74 17.28
N ASN A 39 -4.63 0.07 18.35
CA ASN A 39 -6.04 -0.03 18.74
C ASN A 39 -6.64 1.30 19.25
N GLU A 40 -5.82 2.28 19.62
CA GLU A 40 -6.26 3.65 19.97
C GLU A 40 -6.49 4.49 18.69
N LEU A 41 -5.76 4.17 17.62
CA LEU A 41 -5.77 4.93 16.36
C LEU A 41 -6.68 4.33 15.28
N PHE A 42 -6.81 3.01 15.25
CA PHE A 42 -7.67 2.24 14.34
C PHE A 42 -8.79 1.59 15.15
N LYS A 43 -9.92 2.30 15.24
CA LYS A 43 -11.08 1.89 16.04
C LYS A 43 -11.99 1.01 15.19
N ILE A 44 -12.08 -0.27 15.52
CA ILE A 44 -12.96 -1.22 14.82
C ILE A 44 -14.43 -0.87 15.14
N PRO A 45 -15.31 -0.73 14.13
CA PRO A 45 -16.73 -0.46 14.36
C PRO A 45 -17.41 -1.54 15.21
N GLU A 46 -18.36 -1.14 16.05
CA GLU A 46 -19.18 -2.08 16.84
C GLU A 46 -20.29 -2.72 15.99
N GLY A 47 -20.79 -3.90 16.41
CA GLY A 47 -21.94 -4.55 15.77
C GLY A 47 -21.66 -5.20 14.41
N LEU A 48 -20.39 -5.43 14.08
CA LEU A 48 -19.98 -6.09 12.83
C LEU A 48 -20.37 -7.57 12.80
N SER A 49 -20.59 -8.10 11.59
CA SER A 49 -20.66 -9.55 11.40
C SER A 49 -19.28 -10.18 11.60
N LEU A 50 -19.22 -11.49 11.88
CA LEU A 50 -17.95 -12.21 12.04
C LEU A 50 -17.00 -12.06 10.84
N ALA A 51 -17.57 -12.01 9.62
CA ALA A 51 -16.78 -11.82 8.41
C ALA A 51 -16.12 -10.43 8.38
N TRP A 52 -16.88 -9.38 8.71
CA TRP A 52 -16.33 -8.02 8.77
C TRP A 52 -15.35 -7.85 9.93
N GLN A 53 -15.64 -8.44 11.08
CA GLN A 53 -14.72 -8.45 12.22
C GLN A 53 -13.35 -9.02 11.82
N GLY A 54 -13.33 -10.17 11.15
CA GLY A 54 -12.07 -10.78 10.69
C GLY A 54 -11.28 -9.90 9.69
N VAL A 55 -11.98 -9.16 8.81
CA VAL A 55 -11.32 -8.19 7.91
C VAL A 55 -10.66 -7.06 8.71
N PHE A 56 -11.39 -6.48 9.65
CA PHE A 56 -10.90 -5.39 10.48
C PHE A 56 -9.77 -5.82 11.41
N ASP A 57 -9.86 -7.01 12.00
CA ASP A 57 -8.79 -7.61 12.81
C ASP A 57 -7.53 -7.83 11.97
N GLY A 58 -7.67 -8.31 10.73
CA GLY A 58 -6.54 -8.49 9.81
C GLY A 58 -5.87 -7.17 9.43
N VAL A 59 -6.64 -6.10 9.27
CA VAL A 59 -6.11 -4.74 9.03
C VAL A 59 -5.45 -4.15 10.28
N ALA A 60 -6.01 -4.35 11.46
CA ALA A 60 -5.39 -3.97 12.72
C ALA A 60 -4.03 -4.69 12.89
N GLY A 61 -3.99 -6.00 12.66
CA GLY A 61 -2.76 -6.78 12.69
C GLY A 61 -1.72 -6.34 11.65
N TYR A 62 -2.17 -5.87 10.47
CA TYR A 62 -1.27 -5.22 9.51
C TYR A 62 -0.63 -3.96 10.11
N TYR A 63 -1.42 -3.04 10.67
CA TYR A 63 -0.90 -1.82 11.27
C TYR A 63 0.03 -2.09 12.46
N GLU A 64 -0.26 -3.09 13.29
CA GLU A 64 0.61 -3.53 14.39
C GLU A 64 1.97 -3.99 13.87
N ARG A 65 1.99 -4.88 12.88
CA ARG A 65 3.24 -5.34 12.26
C ARG A 65 4.03 -4.20 11.65
N GLN A 66 3.36 -3.30 10.91
CA GLN A 66 4.02 -2.17 10.27
C GLN A 66 4.57 -1.15 11.28
N SER A 67 3.91 -0.98 12.43
CA SER A 67 4.32 0.00 13.44
C SER A 67 5.34 -0.56 14.44
N THR A 68 5.52 -1.88 14.48
CA THR A 68 6.50 -2.54 15.35
C THR A 68 7.91 -2.03 15.03
N ASN A 69 8.55 -1.37 16.00
CA ASN A 69 9.86 -0.73 15.87
C ASN A 69 9.97 0.28 14.71
N ASN A 70 8.85 0.83 14.23
CA ASN A 70 8.82 1.82 13.15
C ASN A 70 7.88 2.99 13.50
N ARG A 71 8.46 4.01 14.15
CA ARG A 71 7.73 5.22 14.58
C ARG A 71 7.11 5.99 13.40
N LEU A 72 7.71 5.95 12.21
CA LEU A 72 7.17 6.68 11.04
C LEU A 72 5.85 6.09 10.54
N ASN A 73 5.72 4.76 10.58
CA ASN A 73 4.47 4.10 10.22
C ASN A 73 3.37 4.40 11.26
N LEU A 74 3.73 4.44 12.55
CA LEU A 74 2.80 4.80 13.60
C LEU A 74 2.32 6.25 13.47
N ILE A 75 3.23 7.21 13.24
CA ILE A 75 2.88 8.62 12.96
C ILE A 75 1.97 8.73 11.72
N SER A 76 2.16 7.88 10.71
CA SER A 76 1.30 7.88 9.53
C SER A 76 -0.12 7.42 9.86
N LEU A 77 -0.27 6.44 10.76
CA LEU A 77 -1.56 5.99 11.26
C LEU A 77 -2.21 7.04 12.19
N GLU A 78 -1.45 7.73 13.03
CA GLU A 78 -1.93 8.85 13.85
C GLU A 78 -2.51 9.96 12.98
N LYS A 79 -1.76 10.41 11.96
CA LYS A 79 -2.23 11.41 11.00
C LYS A 79 -3.50 10.99 10.28
N ARG A 80 -3.59 9.72 9.90
CA ARG A 80 -4.81 9.15 9.31
C ARG A 80 -5.98 9.23 10.29
N SER A 81 -5.76 8.88 11.55
CA SER A 81 -6.77 8.93 12.61
C SER A 81 -7.29 10.36 12.82
N TRP A 82 -6.39 11.36 12.90
CA TRP A 82 -6.77 12.77 13.01
C TRP A 82 -7.60 13.26 11.83
N ILE A 83 -7.21 12.91 10.60
CA ILE A 83 -7.98 13.27 9.39
C ILE A 83 -9.39 12.67 9.47
N MET A 84 -9.53 11.44 9.95
CA MET A 84 -10.84 10.83 10.11
C MET A 84 -11.70 11.52 11.17
N GLU A 85 -11.11 11.90 12.30
CA GLU A 85 -11.82 12.62 13.37
C GLU A 85 -12.25 14.02 12.90
N ASP A 86 -11.35 14.78 12.27
CA ASP A 86 -11.62 16.13 11.75
C ASP A 86 -12.71 16.14 10.66
N GLU A 87 -12.70 15.15 9.77
CA GLU A 87 -13.66 15.05 8.66
C GLU A 87 -14.88 14.18 9.01
N ASN A 88 -14.97 13.65 10.23
CA ASN A 88 -16.02 12.75 10.69
C ASN A 88 -16.22 11.53 9.74
N LEU A 89 -15.12 10.87 9.38
CA LEU A 89 -15.08 9.72 8.48
C LEU A 89 -15.11 8.40 9.25
N SER A 90 -15.82 7.43 8.70
CA SER A 90 -15.83 6.04 9.15
C SER A 90 -14.77 5.19 8.44
N GLU A 91 -14.40 4.07 9.06
CA GLU A 91 -13.52 3.10 8.43
C GLU A 91 -14.07 2.51 7.12
N PHE A 92 -15.39 2.40 7.00
CA PHE A 92 -16.03 1.97 5.74
C PHE A 92 -15.85 2.99 4.62
N GLU A 93 -15.93 4.28 4.92
CA GLU A 93 -15.65 5.35 3.95
C GLU A 93 -14.17 5.35 3.53
N MET A 94 -13.26 5.03 4.45
CA MET A 94 -11.84 4.84 4.14
C MET A 94 -11.63 3.65 3.20
N LEU A 95 -12.28 2.50 3.46
CA LEU A 95 -12.25 1.33 2.58
C LEU A 95 -12.83 1.63 1.19
N SER A 96 -13.97 2.31 1.10
CA SER A 96 -14.57 2.72 -0.18
C SER A 96 -13.65 3.68 -0.94
N THR A 97 -13.01 4.62 -0.25
CA THR A 97 -12.06 5.57 -0.85
C THR A 97 -10.83 4.86 -1.41
N ALA A 98 -10.23 3.94 -0.65
CA ALA A 98 -9.11 3.13 -1.09
C ALA A 98 -9.48 2.25 -2.30
N THR A 99 -10.69 1.69 -2.31
CA THR A 99 -11.20 0.88 -3.43
C THR A 99 -11.27 1.68 -4.73
N ARG A 100 -11.77 2.92 -4.67
CA ARG A 100 -11.80 3.80 -5.84
C ARG A 100 -10.41 4.23 -6.31
N MET A 101 -9.48 4.50 -5.37
CA MET A 101 -8.08 4.78 -5.70
C MET A 101 -7.43 3.59 -6.42
N LYS A 102 -7.68 2.36 -5.94
CA LYS A 102 -7.25 1.12 -6.61
C LYS A 102 -7.78 1.03 -8.04
N GLU A 103 -9.07 1.30 -8.26
CA GLU A 103 -9.70 1.21 -9.58
C GLU A 103 -9.09 2.20 -10.56
N LYS A 104 -8.89 3.46 -10.14
CA LYS A 104 -8.14 4.45 -10.91
C LYS A 104 -6.70 4.01 -11.17
N GLY A 105 -6.04 3.42 -10.17
CA GLY A 105 -4.71 2.83 -10.32
C GLY A 105 -4.68 1.75 -11.40
N ASN A 106 -5.72 0.89 -11.44
CA ASN A 106 -5.87 -0.14 -12.47
C ASN A 106 -6.06 0.46 -13.87
N GLU A 107 -6.77 1.57 -13.99
CA GLU A 107 -6.91 2.31 -15.26
C GLU A 107 -5.56 2.85 -15.76
N GLU A 108 -4.82 3.55 -14.90
CA GLU A 108 -3.51 4.10 -15.25
C GLU A 108 -2.49 3.00 -15.56
N PHE A 109 -2.54 1.88 -14.82
CA PHE A 109 -1.70 0.73 -15.08
C PHE A 109 -1.96 0.11 -16.46
N ARG A 110 -3.24 0.00 -16.86
CA ARG A 110 -3.66 -0.48 -18.19
C ARG A 110 -3.22 0.45 -19.30
N LYS A 111 -3.22 1.76 -19.07
CA LYS A 111 -2.68 2.78 -20.01
C LYS A 111 -1.15 2.75 -20.12
N GLY A 112 -0.46 2.08 -19.19
CA GLY A 112 1.00 2.07 -19.12
C GLY A 112 1.60 3.22 -18.30
N ASN A 113 0.77 4.04 -17.65
CA ASN A 113 1.19 5.16 -16.81
C ASN A 113 1.60 4.67 -15.42
N LEU A 114 2.74 3.97 -15.35
CA LEU A 114 3.14 3.21 -14.16
C LEU A 114 3.41 4.06 -12.92
N VAL A 115 4.05 5.23 -13.08
CA VAL A 115 4.30 6.13 -11.93
C VAL A 115 2.99 6.63 -11.33
N GLN A 116 2.02 7.01 -12.17
CA GLN A 116 0.71 7.45 -11.70
C GLN A 116 -0.08 6.31 -11.03
N ALA A 117 -0.03 5.11 -11.61
CA ALA A 117 -0.63 3.92 -11.02
C ALA A 117 -0.02 3.59 -9.65
N GLN A 118 1.32 3.68 -9.53
CA GLN A 118 2.03 3.47 -8.27
C GLN A 118 1.57 4.46 -7.20
N VAL A 119 1.49 5.76 -7.52
CA VAL A 119 0.98 6.79 -6.59
C VAL A 119 -0.42 6.43 -6.11
N LEU A 120 -1.33 6.11 -7.04
CA LEU A 120 -2.71 5.72 -6.74
C LEU A 120 -2.80 4.51 -5.80
N TYR A 121 -2.01 3.46 -6.06
CA TYR A 121 -1.99 2.28 -5.21
C TYR A 121 -1.37 2.56 -3.84
N VAL A 122 -0.27 3.31 -3.75
CA VAL A 122 0.33 3.71 -2.46
C VAL A 122 -0.65 4.53 -1.63
N SER A 123 -1.34 5.49 -2.25
CA SER A 123 -2.40 6.25 -1.60
C SER A 123 -3.55 5.36 -1.12
N ALA A 124 -3.92 4.35 -1.91
CA ALA A 124 -4.94 3.38 -1.50
C ALA A 124 -4.49 2.58 -0.27
N VAL A 125 -3.25 2.06 -0.23
CA VAL A 125 -2.71 1.34 0.94
C VAL A 125 -2.69 2.24 2.18
N ALA A 126 -2.25 3.49 2.04
CA ALA A 126 -2.20 4.45 3.14
C ALA A 126 -3.60 4.85 3.66
N THR A 127 -4.63 4.80 2.79
CA THR A 127 -6.01 5.10 3.15
C THR A 127 -6.67 3.92 3.86
N PHE A 128 -6.62 2.74 3.23
CA PHE A 128 -7.09 1.48 3.80
C PHE A 128 -6.37 0.30 3.13
N PRO A 129 -5.49 -0.41 3.86
CA PRO A 129 -4.70 -1.49 3.30
C PRO A 129 -5.58 -2.70 2.97
N THR A 130 -5.42 -3.25 1.77
CA THR A 130 -6.05 -4.51 1.37
C THR A 130 -5.07 -5.37 0.58
N PRO A 131 -5.17 -6.71 0.64
CA PRO A 131 -4.29 -7.60 -0.11
C PRO A 131 -4.33 -7.32 -1.61
N ASP A 132 -5.50 -7.03 -2.19
CA ASP A 132 -5.63 -6.77 -3.62
C ASP A 132 -4.90 -5.50 -4.07
N VAL A 133 -4.99 -4.42 -3.28
CA VAL A 133 -4.25 -3.17 -3.55
C VAL A 133 -2.75 -3.42 -3.49
N MET A 134 -2.28 -4.05 -2.41
CA MET A 134 -0.85 -4.34 -2.22
C MET A 134 -0.31 -5.25 -3.32
N ASN A 135 -1.10 -6.25 -3.72
CA ASN A 135 -0.74 -7.15 -4.79
C ASN A 135 -0.62 -6.40 -6.13
N ASN A 136 -1.54 -5.49 -6.44
CA ASN A 136 -1.46 -4.62 -7.62
C ASN A 136 -0.29 -3.64 -7.56
N LEU A 137 0.01 -3.10 -6.38
CA LEU A 137 1.20 -2.28 -6.13
C LEU A 137 2.48 -3.07 -6.39
N ALA A 138 2.57 -4.31 -5.90
CA ALA A 138 3.71 -5.19 -6.16
C ALA A 138 3.91 -5.43 -7.66
N ALA A 139 2.82 -5.65 -8.41
CA ALA A 139 2.88 -5.77 -9.88
C ALA A 139 3.39 -4.49 -10.55
N CYS A 140 3.01 -3.32 -10.04
CA CYS A 140 3.48 -2.03 -10.52
C CYS A 140 4.96 -1.82 -10.23
N CYS A 141 5.41 -2.15 -9.02
CA CYS A 141 6.82 -2.13 -8.63
C CYS A 141 7.66 -3.05 -9.51
N LEU A 142 7.20 -4.27 -9.83
CA LEU A 142 7.90 -5.17 -10.76
C LEU A 142 8.07 -4.54 -12.14
N ARG A 143 7.03 -3.90 -12.70
CA ARG A 143 7.12 -3.22 -13.99
C ARG A 143 8.03 -1.99 -13.97
N LEU A 144 8.26 -1.42 -12.79
CA LEU A 144 9.18 -0.30 -12.56
C LEU A 144 10.58 -0.78 -12.13
N ASN A 145 10.87 -2.09 -12.13
CA ASN A 145 12.10 -2.69 -11.65
C ASN A 145 12.44 -2.36 -10.17
N GLN A 146 11.44 -2.04 -9.36
CA GLN A 146 11.57 -1.78 -7.92
C GLN A 146 11.35 -3.09 -7.14
N TYR A 147 12.30 -4.01 -7.24
CA TYR A 147 12.16 -5.38 -6.78
C TYR A 147 12.03 -5.51 -5.26
N ASP A 148 12.77 -4.69 -4.50
CA ASP A 148 12.70 -4.58 -3.04
C ASP A 148 11.27 -4.23 -2.58
N LYS A 149 10.66 -3.22 -3.21
CA LYS A 149 9.29 -2.80 -2.91
C LYS A 149 8.27 -3.83 -3.36
N ALA A 150 8.51 -4.50 -4.49
CA ALA A 150 7.63 -5.55 -4.97
C ALA A 150 7.58 -6.73 -3.99
N GLU A 151 8.74 -7.19 -3.49
CA GLU A 151 8.81 -8.23 -2.46
C GLU A 151 8.09 -7.81 -1.19
N LYS A 152 8.35 -6.58 -0.71
CA LYS A 152 7.72 -6.02 0.48
C LYS A 152 6.20 -6.06 0.39
N PHE A 153 5.61 -5.44 -0.64
CA PHE A 153 4.15 -5.35 -0.74
C PHE A 153 3.48 -6.70 -1.03
N ALA A 154 4.13 -7.60 -1.76
CA ALA A 154 3.60 -8.95 -1.95
C ALA A 154 3.60 -9.75 -0.64
N THR A 155 4.63 -9.58 0.19
CA THR A 155 4.71 -10.18 1.54
C THR A 155 3.62 -9.64 2.44
N GLU A 156 3.49 -8.32 2.52
CA GLU A 156 2.44 -7.67 3.32
C GLU A 156 1.04 -8.15 2.93
N ALA A 157 0.77 -8.29 1.63
CA ALA A 157 -0.52 -8.80 1.13
C ALA A 157 -0.80 -10.24 1.60
N LEU A 158 0.22 -11.11 1.56
CA LEU A 158 0.10 -12.52 1.98
C LEU A 158 -0.09 -12.63 3.50
N ASP A 159 0.65 -11.86 4.28
CA ASP A 159 0.61 -11.86 5.76
C ASP A 159 -0.70 -11.33 6.33
N MET A 160 -1.49 -10.58 5.55
CA MET A 160 -2.84 -10.19 5.97
C MET A 160 -3.78 -11.39 6.05
N HIS A 161 -3.53 -12.47 5.32
CA HIS A 161 -4.41 -13.65 5.25
C HIS A 161 -5.87 -13.31 4.87
N LEU A 162 -6.07 -12.21 4.12
CA LEU A 162 -7.39 -11.71 3.71
C LEU A 162 -7.68 -11.88 2.22
N PHE A 163 -6.89 -12.69 1.50
CA PHE A 163 -7.21 -13.01 0.10
C PHE A 163 -8.51 -13.82 0.02
N THR A 164 -9.50 -13.29 -0.68
CA THR A 164 -10.79 -13.95 -0.90
C THR A 164 -10.78 -14.91 -2.10
N ASN A 165 -9.72 -14.86 -2.90
CA ASN A 165 -9.54 -15.68 -4.11
C ASN A 165 -8.15 -16.32 -4.11
N SER A 166 -8.10 -17.65 -4.24
CA SER A 166 -6.85 -18.42 -4.33
C SER A 166 -5.97 -17.98 -5.49
N LEU A 167 -6.56 -17.54 -6.61
CA LEU A 167 -5.81 -17.03 -7.76
C LEU A 167 -5.16 -15.67 -7.47
N SER A 168 -5.74 -14.84 -6.60
CA SER A 168 -5.11 -13.59 -6.14
C SER A 168 -3.90 -13.89 -5.26
N ALA A 169 -4.01 -14.88 -4.37
CA ALA A 169 -2.87 -15.36 -3.58
C ALA A 169 -1.78 -15.97 -4.47
N ALA A 170 -2.14 -16.79 -5.47
CA ALA A 170 -1.19 -17.33 -6.45
C ALA A 170 -0.41 -16.22 -7.17
N LYS A 171 -1.09 -15.12 -7.56
CA LYS A 171 -0.45 -13.95 -8.16
C LYS A 171 0.51 -13.25 -7.18
N ALA A 172 0.17 -13.16 -5.89
CA ALA A 172 1.04 -12.55 -4.89
C ALA A 172 2.33 -13.36 -4.70
N TYR A 173 2.22 -14.69 -4.57
CA TYR A 173 3.37 -15.59 -4.53
C TYR A 173 4.22 -15.49 -5.81
N PHE A 174 3.59 -15.53 -6.99
CA PHE A 174 4.30 -15.38 -8.27
C PHE A 174 5.07 -14.05 -8.36
N ARG A 175 4.45 -12.94 -7.92
CA ARG A 175 5.07 -11.61 -7.94
C ARG A 175 6.22 -11.52 -6.93
N ARG A 176 6.07 -12.07 -5.72
CA ARG A 176 7.14 -12.14 -4.71
C ARG A 176 8.30 -12.99 -5.20
N SER A 177 8.03 -14.15 -5.79
CA SER A 177 9.04 -15.02 -6.40
C SER A 177 9.82 -14.29 -7.49
N THR A 178 9.12 -13.59 -8.39
CA THR A 178 9.76 -12.79 -9.44
C THR A 178 10.69 -11.73 -8.85
N ALA A 179 10.23 -10.99 -7.84
CA ALA A 179 11.06 -10.00 -7.14
C ALA A 179 12.30 -10.63 -6.50
N ARG A 180 12.13 -11.75 -5.79
CA ARG A 180 13.21 -12.48 -5.12
C ARG A 180 14.27 -13.01 -6.09
N LEU A 181 13.89 -13.46 -7.29
CA LEU A 181 14.88 -13.81 -8.33
C LEU A 181 15.78 -12.63 -8.69
N HIS A 182 15.20 -11.45 -8.87
CA HIS A 182 15.98 -10.23 -9.15
C HIS A 182 16.85 -9.77 -7.98
N LEU A 183 16.43 -10.09 -6.75
CA LEU A 183 17.19 -9.83 -5.52
C LEU A 183 18.18 -10.96 -5.18
N ALA A 184 18.31 -11.96 -6.05
CA ALA A 184 19.13 -13.16 -5.88
C ALA A 184 18.77 -14.04 -4.67
N ASP A 185 17.55 -13.93 -4.14
CA ASP A 185 16.97 -14.90 -3.20
C ASP A 185 16.30 -16.04 -3.98
N PHE A 186 17.12 -16.93 -4.53
CA PHE A 186 16.62 -18.05 -5.35
C PHE A 186 15.88 -19.11 -4.54
N SER A 187 16.25 -19.29 -3.26
CA SER A 187 15.58 -20.25 -2.37
C SER A 187 14.17 -19.78 -2.05
N GLY A 188 14.02 -18.53 -1.58
CA GLY A 188 12.71 -17.95 -1.31
C GLY A 188 11.85 -17.82 -2.57
N ALA A 189 12.47 -17.51 -3.72
CA ALA A 189 11.77 -17.51 -5.00
C ALA A 189 11.22 -18.89 -5.38
N LEU A 190 12.00 -19.96 -5.15
CA LEU A 190 11.60 -21.33 -5.44
C LEU A 190 10.45 -21.79 -4.54
N GLU A 191 10.47 -21.43 -3.26
CA GLU A 191 9.37 -21.71 -2.33
C GLU A 191 8.08 -21.01 -2.77
N ASP A 192 8.17 -19.71 -3.09
CA ASP A 192 7.01 -18.94 -3.51
C ASP A 192 6.39 -19.45 -4.81
N VAL A 193 7.19 -19.77 -5.84
CA VAL A 193 6.64 -20.23 -7.11
C VAL A 193 6.02 -21.64 -7.01
N LYS A 194 6.51 -22.49 -6.09
CA LYS A 194 5.85 -23.76 -5.75
C LYS A 194 4.48 -23.50 -5.12
N ALA A 195 4.38 -22.60 -4.15
CA ALA A 195 3.10 -22.21 -3.56
C ALA A 195 2.14 -21.62 -4.61
N ALA A 196 2.65 -20.80 -5.54
CA ALA A 196 1.87 -20.28 -6.66
C ALA A 196 1.36 -21.40 -7.58
N GLN A 197 2.19 -22.42 -7.86
CA GLN A 197 1.83 -23.58 -8.68
C GLN A 197 0.76 -24.45 -8.03
N GLU A 198 0.81 -24.65 -6.72
CA GLU A 198 -0.23 -25.39 -5.98
C GLU A 198 -1.59 -24.69 -6.10
N LEU A 199 -1.60 -23.35 -6.04
CA LEU A 199 -2.83 -22.55 -6.15
C LEU A 199 -3.31 -22.34 -7.59
N ASN A 200 -2.42 -22.38 -8.58
CA ASN A 200 -2.74 -22.19 -10.00
C ASN A 200 -1.86 -23.07 -10.92
N PRO A 201 -2.07 -24.39 -10.94
CA PRO A 201 -1.19 -25.34 -11.64
C PRO A 201 -1.24 -25.26 -13.17
N GLY A 202 -2.28 -24.64 -13.73
CA GLY A 202 -2.49 -24.51 -15.17
C GLY A 202 -1.70 -23.37 -15.83
N GLU A 203 -1.19 -22.43 -15.04
CA GLU A 203 -0.58 -21.21 -15.56
C GLU A 203 0.83 -21.46 -16.10
N GLN A 204 1.02 -21.21 -17.40
CA GLN A 204 2.30 -21.46 -18.05
C GLN A 204 3.41 -20.57 -17.48
N SER A 205 3.11 -19.30 -17.19
CA SER A 205 4.12 -18.39 -16.63
C SER A 205 4.67 -18.87 -15.29
N ILE A 206 3.86 -19.55 -14.48
CA ILE A 206 4.30 -20.14 -13.20
C ILE A 206 5.27 -21.29 -13.45
N LYS A 207 4.99 -22.14 -14.44
CA LYS A 207 5.89 -23.25 -14.82
C LYS A 207 7.23 -22.74 -15.32
N ASP A 208 7.20 -21.71 -16.16
CA ASP A 208 8.42 -21.08 -16.69
C ASP A 208 9.25 -20.46 -15.57
N LEU A 209 8.59 -19.76 -14.64
CA LEU A 209 9.24 -19.17 -13.46
C LEU A 209 9.81 -20.25 -12.53
N LEU A 210 9.10 -21.35 -12.33
CA LEU A 210 9.55 -22.48 -11.52
C LEU A 210 10.83 -23.09 -12.09
N GLN A 211 10.85 -23.34 -13.40
CA GLN A 211 12.03 -23.88 -14.08
C GLN A 211 13.23 -22.94 -13.94
N ASN A 212 13.01 -21.63 -14.13
CA ASN A 212 14.05 -20.63 -13.97
C ASN A 212 14.58 -20.58 -12.51
N ALA A 213 13.68 -20.55 -11.54
CA ALA A 213 14.03 -20.54 -10.12
C ALA A 213 14.82 -21.79 -9.70
N MET A 214 14.44 -22.98 -10.20
CA MET A 214 15.18 -24.22 -9.97
C MET A 214 16.60 -24.13 -10.54
N SER A 215 16.74 -23.74 -11.81
CA SER A 215 18.05 -23.63 -12.45
C SER A 215 18.97 -22.61 -11.78
N LEU A 216 18.45 -21.44 -11.40
CA LEU A 216 19.22 -20.42 -10.70
C LEU A 216 19.59 -20.85 -9.28
N ASN A 217 18.66 -21.48 -8.55
CA ASN A 217 18.92 -21.99 -7.21
C ASN A 217 19.98 -23.10 -7.22
N GLU A 218 20.10 -23.88 -8.29
CA GLU A 218 21.17 -24.88 -8.45
C GLU A 218 22.51 -24.26 -8.86
N ALA A 219 22.49 -23.29 -9.78
CA ALA A 219 23.70 -22.71 -10.36
C ALA A 219 24.38 -21.65 -9.48
N VAL A 220 23.63 -20.92 -8.65
CA VAL A 220 24.14 -19.80 -7.86
C VAL A 220 24.16 -20.19 -6.38
N LYS A 221 25.33 -20.60 -5.90
CA LYS A 221 25.48 -21.16 -4.53
C LYS A 221 26.39 -20.35 -3.63
N THR A 222 27.41 -19.71 -4.18
CA THR A 222 28.41 -18.97 -3.42
C THR A 222 28.12 -17.46 -3.43
N PRO A 223 28.60 -16.69 -2.44
CA PRO A 223 28.52 -15.24 -2.47
C PRO A 223 29.12 -14.62 -3.74
N THR A 224 30.17 -15.25 -4.29
CA THR A 224 30.80 -14.83 -5.55
C THR A 224 29.84 -15.02 -6.73
N ASP A 225 29.16 -16.18 -6.81
CA ASP A 225 28.18 -16.44 -7.87
C ASP A 225 27.02 -15.45 -7.81
N VAL A 226 26.55 -15.12 -6.60
CA VAL A 226 25.50 -14.11 -6.38
C VAL A 226 25.97 -12.73 -6.85
N ALA A 227 27.19 -12.32 -6.49
CA ALA A 227 27.74 -11.04 -6.91
C ALA A 227 27.88 -10.96 -8.44
N ASP A 228 28.34 -12.03 -9.08
CA ASP A 228 28.44 -12.11 -10.55
C ASP A 228 27.07 -12.13 -11.22
N TYR A 229 26.07 -12.80 -10.63
CA TYR A 229 24.70 -12.77 -11.07
C TYR A 229 24.14 -11.34 -11.02
N LEU A 230 24.22 -10.69 -9.86
CA LEU A 230 23.71 -9.33 -9.66
C LEU A 230 24.42 -8.34 -10.59
N ARG A 231 25.73 -8.44 -10.78
CA ARG A 231 26.48 -7.57 -11.71
C ARG A 231 25.98 -7.70 -13.14
N LYS A 232 25.59 -8.90 -13.58
CA LYS A 232 25.04 -9.14 -14.94
C LYS A 232 23.59 -8.66 -15.10
N HIS A 233 22.84 -8.57 -14.00
CA HIS A 233 21.40 -8.30 -13.99
C HIS A 233 21.02 -6.96 -13.33
N LEU A 234 22.01 -6.14 -12.97
CA LEU A 234 21.83 -4.77 -12.51
C LEU A 234 21.35 -3.91 -13.69
N ASN A 235 20.03 -3.89 -13.88
CA ASN A 235 19.36 -2.77 -14.55
C ASN A 235 19.51 -1.55 -13.63
N ASP A 236 19.85 -0.40 -14.21
CA ASP A 236 19.98 0.90 -13.57
C ASP A 236 18.72 1.23 -12.73
N THR A 237 18.73 0.88 -11.44
CA THR A 237 17.59 0.93 -10.52
C THR A 237 17.37 2.33 -9.92
N THR A 238 17.81 3.38 -10.60
CA THR A 238 17.80 4.75 -10.06
C THR A 238 16.60 5.59 -10.50
N TYR A 239 15.41 5.00 -10.71
CA TYR A 239 14.18 5.79 -10.65
C TYR A 239 13.61 5.83 -9.23
N THR A 240 14.16 6.74 -8.43
CA THR A 240 13.59 7.16 -7.15
C THR A 240 12.71 8.37 -7.41
N MET A 241 11.39 8.19 -7.47
CA MET A 241 10.47 9.32 -7.46
C MET A 241 10.70 10.12 -6.19
N THR A 242 11.10 11.38 -6.35
CA THR A 242 11.34 12.29 -5.24
C THR A 242 10.01 12.60 -4.54
N PHE A 243 10.09 12.97 -3.27
CA PHE A 243 8.91 13.39 -2.49
C PHE A 243 8.12 14.51 -3.21
N ALA A 244 8.82 15.44 -3.87
CA ALA A 244 8.23 16.54 -4.64
C ALA A 244 7.48 16.06 -5.90
N GLU A 245 8.04 15.09 -6.63
CA GLU A 245 7.35 14.47 -7.77
C GLU A 245 6.09 13.73 -7.30
N GLY A 246 6.17 13.00 -6.18
CA GLY A 246 5.02 12.33 -5.56
C GLY A 246 3.87 13.30 -5.22
N LEU A 247 4.17 14.43 -4.59
CA LEU A 247 3.17 15.47 -4.28
C LEU A 247 2.59 16.12 -5.55
N SER A 248 3.43 16.39 -6.55
CA SER A 248 2.99 16.91 -7.85
C SER A 248 2.03 15.95 -8.56
N HIS A 249 2.27 14.63 -8.49
CA HIS A 249 1.38 13.63 -9.06
C HIS A 249 0.03 13.53 -8.33
N ILE A 250 0.03 13.62 -7.00
CA ILE A 250 -1.21 13.67 -6.20
C ILE A 250 -2.02 14.92 -6.59
N ALA A 251 -1.39 16.09 -6.63
CA ALA A 251 -2.04 17.34 -7.00
C ALA A 251 -2.60 17.33 -8.44
N LYS A 252 -1.85 16.78 -9.42
CA LYS A 252 -2.29 16.68 -10.83
C LYS A 252 -3.42 15.67 -11.05
N SER A 253 -3.54 14.67 -10.19
CA SER A 253 -4.59 13.64 -10.29
C SER A 253 -5.98 14.12 -9.83
N GLY A 254 -6.08 15.35 -9.32
CA GLY A 254 -7.31 15.87 -8.72
C GLY A 254 -7.72 15.15 -7.43
N MET A 255 -6.85 14.30 -6.88
CA MET A 255 -7.04 13.67 -5.58
C MET A 255 -6.56 14.61 -4.47
N GLY A 256 -7.38 15.58 -4.11
CA GLY A 256 -7.48 15.93 -2.69
C GLY A 256 -8.07 14.72 -1.95
N TYR A 257 -7.99 14.64 -0.62
CA TYR A 257 -8.85 13.72 0.13
C TYR A 257 -10.30 14.04 -0.28
N ILE A 258 -10.89 13.21 -1.14
CA ILE A 258 -12.07 13.62 -1.91
C ILE A 258 -13.31 13.51 -1.01
N ARG A 259 -13.81 14.65 -0.50
CA ARG A 259 -15.26 14.88 -0.40
C ARG A 259 -15.84 14.85 -1.81
N LEU A 260 -16.85 14.01 -2.05
CA LEU A 260 -17.71 14.19 -3.23
C LEU A 260 -18.58 15.43 -2.98
N PRO A 261 -18.55 16.46 -3.84
CA PRO A 261 -19.41 17.64 -3.69
C PRO A 261 -20.90 17.22 -3.69
N LEU A 262 -21.74 17.92 -2.91
CA LEU A 262 -23.19 17.68 -2.84
C LEU A 262 -23.86 17.64 -4.23
N ALA A 263 -23.37 18.43 -5.19
CA ALA A 263 -23.86 18.41 -6.58
C ALA A 263 -23.66 17.05 -7.29
N VAL A 264 -22.60 16.31 -6.96
CA VAL A 264 -22.35 14.95 -7.51
C VAL A 264 -23.25 13.91 -6.82
N GLN A 265 -23.63 14.15 -5.56
CA GLN A 265 -24.63 13.32 -4.86
C GLN A 265 -26.05 13.54 -5.41
N GLU A 266 -26.37 14.75 -5.89
CA GLU A 266 -27.66 15.05 -6.53
C GLU A 266 -27.75 14.48 -7.96
N ASP A 267 -26.66 14.53 -8.74
CA ASP A 267 -26.60 13.91 -10.08
C ASP A 267 -26.76 12.38 -10.03
N MET A 268 -26.21 11.73 -8.99
CA MET A 268 -26.38 10.29 -8.77
C MET A 268 -27.81 9.90 -8.35
N LYS A 269 -28.59 10.80 -7.76
CA LYS A 269 -30.03 10.55 -7.46
C LYS A 269 -30.91 10.67 -8.71
N ASN A 270 -30.48 11.45 -9.70
CA ASN A 270 -31.22 11.67 -10.95
C ASN A 270 -30.86 10.67 -12.05
N THR A 271 -29.90 9.76 -11.81
CA THR A 271 -29.53 8.71 -12.77
C THR A 271 -30.00 7.33 -12.30
N VAL A 272 -31.30 7.21 -11.98
CA VAL A 272 -32.01 5.93 -12.07
C VAL A 272 -32.34 5.73 -13.54
N GLY A 273 -31.40 5.12 -14.27
CA GLY A 273 -31.58 4.81 -15.68
C GLY A 273 -30.36 4.12 -16.25
N ALA A 274 -30.47 2.80 -16.42
CA ALA A 274 -29.54 1.91 -17.11
C ALA A 274 -28.27 1.48 -16.35
N ILE A 275 -28.45 0.57 -15.38
CA ILE A 275 -27.56 -0.58 -15.26
C ILE A 275 -28.44 -1.83 -15.08
N SER A 276 -28.56 -2.63 -16.12
CA SER A 276 -29.03 -4.02 -16.05
C SER A 276 -27.81 -4.94 -15.93
N PHE A 277 -27.95 -5.98 -15.10
CA PHE A 277 -26.97 -7.01 -14.74
C PHE A 277 -26.16 -7.58 -15.91
#